data_AF-A0A7V1AQ66-F1
#
_entry.id   AF-A0A7V1AQ66-F1
#
_cell.length_a   1.000
_cell.length_b   1.000
_cell.length_c   1.000
_cell.angle_alpha   90.00
_cell.angle_beta   90.00
_cell.angle_gamma   90.00
#
_symmetry.space_group_name_H-M   'P 1'
#
loop_
_entity.id
_entity.type
_entity.pdbx_description
1 polymer ?
#
loop_
_entity_poly.entity_id
_entity_poly.type
_entity_poly.pdbx_seq_one_letter_code
_entity_poly.pdbx_strand_id
1 'polypeptide(L)' 'MVGKGLLCVLSSPSGGGKTSVIQEILKRKPEYAVSVSATTRPRRGHEINGKDY' A
#
# COMPACT_ATOMS: atom_id res chain seq x y z
N MET A 1 -19.86 -17.49 -9.76
CA MET A 1 -18.74 -17.69 -8.81
C MET A 1 -17.94 -16.41 -8.77
N VAL A 2 -17.83 -15.75 -7.61
CA VAL A 2 -16.88 -14.63 -7.46
C VAL A 2 -15.48 -15.26 -7.42
N GLY A 3 -14.62 -14.91 -8.38
CA GLY A 3 -13.25 -15.43 -8.44
C GLY A 3 -12.47 -15.02 -7.19
N LYS A 4 -11.48 -15.82 -6.78
CA LYS A 4 -10.56 -15.42 -5.70
C LYS A 4 -9.81 -14.16 -6.16
N GLY A 5 -9.85 -13.10 -5.35
CA GLY A 5 -9.08 -11.88 -5.61
C GLY A 5 -7.57 -12.17 -5.65
N LEU A 6 -6.82 -11.34 -6.38
CA LEU A 6 -5.37 -11.44 -6.48
C LEU A 6 -4.71 -10.65 -5.34
N LEU A 7 -3.95 -11.34 -4.48
CA LEU A 7 -3.07 -10.71 -3.50
C LEU A 7 -1.66 -10.58 -4.08
N CYS A 8 -1.15 -9.35 -4.19
CA CYS A 8 0.20 -9.06 -4.65
C CYS A 8 1.06 -8.50 -3.51
N VAL A 9 2.28 -9.02 -3.35
CA VAL A 9 3.25 -8.52 -2.37
C VAL A 9 4.43 -7.88 -3.10
N LEU A 10 4.66 -6.59 -2.83
CA LEU A 10 5.82 -5.83 -3.32
C LEU A 10 6.81 -5.65 -2.17
N SER A 11 8.01 -6.21 -2.32
CA SER A 11 9.07 -6.15 -1.30
C SER A 11 10.37 -5.58 -1.86
N SER A 12 11.04 -4.76 -1.05
CA SER A 12 12.40 -4.24 -1.27
C SER A 12 12.90 -3.57 0.03
N PRO A 13 14.20 -3.22 0.16
CA PRO A 13 14.68 -2.39 1.27
C PRO A 13 14.08 -0.98 1.29
N SER A 14 14.30 -0.23 2.38
CA SER A 14 13.97 1.20 2.42
C SER A 14 14.69 1.94 1.27
N GLY A 15 14.00 2.88 0.61
CA GLY A 15 14.52 3.57 -0.58
C GLY A 15 14.38 2.82 -1.92
N GLY A 16 13.98 1.54 -1.91
CA GLY A 16 13.83 0.73 -3.13
C GLY A 16 12.57 0.98 -3.97
N GLY A 17 11.96 2.18 -3.90
CA GLY A 17 10.89 2.60 -4.83
C GLY A 17 9.49 1.97 -4.68
N LYS A 18 9.21 1.15 -3.65
CA LYS A 18 7.90 0.48 -3.48
C LYS A 18 6.72 1.43 -3.56
N THR A 19 6.78 2.54 -2.84
CA THR A 19 5.70 3.52 -2.81
C THR A 19 5.43 4.07 -4.21
N SER A 20 6.48 4.42 -4.96
CA SER A 20 6.34 4.92 -6.33
C SER A 20 5.69 3.89 -7.26
N VAL A 21 6.10 2.62 -7.18
CA VAL A 21 5.52 1.53 -7.98
C VAL A 21 4.05 1.30 -7.62
N ILE A 22 3.72 1.27 -6.32
CA ILE A 22 2.34 1.12 -5.85
C ILE A 22 1.46 2.26 -6.39
N GLN A 23 1.92 3.51 -6.30
CA GLN A 23 1.17 4.66 -6.83
C GLN A 23 0.91 4.54 -8.33
N GLU A 24 1.89 4.09 -9.11
CA GLU A 24 1.72 3.90 -10.55
C GLU A 24 0.76 2.74 -10.88
N ILE A 25 0.80 1.65 -10.10
CA ILE A 25 -0.15 0.54 -10.24
C ILE A 25 -1.57 1.03 -10.00
N LEU A 26 -1.84 1.75 -8.91
CA LEU A 26 -3.19 2.24 -8.59
C LEU A 26 -3.74 3.21 -9.64
N LYS A 27 -2.87 4.04 -10.24
CA LYS A 27 -3.27 4.91 -11.36
C LYS A 27 -3.74 4.12 -12.59
N ARG A 28 -3.07 3.00 -12.89
CA ARG A 28 -3.36 2.16 -14.07
C ARG A 28 -4.43 1.09 -13.81
N LYS A 29 -4.62 0.72 -12.55
CA LYS A 29 -5.48 -0.36 -12.06
C LYS A 29 -6.34 0.15 -10.90
N PRO A 30 -7.37 0.97 -11.18
CA PRO A 30 -8.24 1.53 -10.16
C PRO A 30 -9.06 0.46 -9.42
N GLU A 31 -9.16 -0.76 -9.96
CA GLU A 31 -9.77 -1.91 -9.30
C GLU A 31 -8.92 -2.48 -8.15
N TYR A 32 -7.65 -2.06 -8.02
CA TYR A 32 -6.77 -2.49 -6.93
C TYR A 32 -6.83 -1.55 -5.74
N ALA A 33 -6.62 -2.10 -4.55
CA ALA A 33 -6.52 -1.37 -3.30
C ALA A 33 -5.22 -1.69 -2.58
N VAL A 34 -4.71 -0.71 -1.83
CA VAL A 34 -3.56 -0.93 -0.93
C VAL A 34 -4.06 -1.44 0.41
N SER A 35 -3.41 -2.48 0.93
CA SER A 35 -3.61 -2.91 2.30
C SER A 35 -2.90 -1.93 3.24
N VAL A 36 -3.67 -1.25 4.08
CA VAL A 36 -3.15 -0.36 5.14
C VAL A 36 -2.90 -1.19 6.40
N SER A 37 -1.73 -1.02 7.02
CA SER A 37 -1.30 -1.83 8.17
C SER A 37 -1.41 -1.07 9.49
N ALA A 38 -1.91 -1.70 10.55
CA ALA A 38 -1.92 -1.09 11.88
C ALA A 38 -0.51 -0.99 12.49
N THR A 39 -0.30 0.01 13.36
CA THR A 39 0.92 0.15 14.16
C THR A 39 0.63 0.67 15.57
N THR A 40 1.48 0.31 16.53
CA THR A 40 1.40 0.79 17.92
C THR A 40 2.31 1.99 18.18
N ARG A 41 3.19 2.35 17.24
CA ARG A 41 4.08 3.49 17.39
C ARG A 41 3.32 4.81 17.26
N PRO A 42 3.82 5.90 17.85
CA PRO A 42 3.29 7.23 17.58
C PRO A 42 3.38 7.58 16.09
N ARG A 43 2.33 8.25 15.61
CA ARG A 43 2.24 8.81 14.25
C ARG A 43 3.31 9.89 14.06
N ARG A 44 4.04 9.86 12.93
CA ARG A 44 4.96 10.95 12.56
C ARG A 44 4.15 12.16 12.05
N GLY A 45 4.76 13.35 12.06
CA GLY A 45 4.06 14.60 11.78
C GLY A 45 3.31 14.65 10.43
N HIS A 46 3.75 13.92 9.41
CA HIS A 46 3.14 13.91 8.08
C HIS A 46 2.25 12.68 7.80
N GLU A 47 2.14 11.74 8.73
CA GLU A 47 1.40 10.50 8.52
C GLU A 47 -0.10 10.68 8.79
N ILE A 48 -0.92 9.95 8.05
CA ILE A 48 -2.39 10.00 8.06
C ILE A 48 -2.92 8.61 8.41
N ASN A 49 -3.78 8.55 9.43
CA ASN A 49 -4.47 7.32 9.84
C ASN A 49 -5.43 6.84 8.74
N GLY A 50 -5.42 5.54 8.43
CA GLY A 50 -6.16 4.94 7.33
C GLY A 50 -5.49 5.11 5.95
N LYS A 51 -4.27 5.65 5.90
CA LYS A 51 -3.50 5.83 4.66
C LYS A 51 -2.08 5.32 4.81
N ASP A 52 -1.35 5.85 5.78
CA ASP A 52 0.03 5.45 6.05
C ASP A 52 0.09 4.24 6.99
N TYR A 53 -0.87 4.16 7.92
CA TYR A 53 -1.10 3.07 8.88
C TYR A 53 -2.57 2.98 9.29
#